data_AF-S7UJT2-F1
#
_entry.id   AF-S7UJT2-F1
#
_cell.length_a   1.000
_cell.length_b   1.000
_cell.length_c   1.000
_cell.angle_alpha   90.00
_cell.angle_beta   90.00
_cell.angle_gamma   90.00
#
_symmetry.space_group_name_H-M   'P 1'
#
loop_
_entity.id
_entity.type
_entity.pdbx_description
1 polymer ?
#
loop_
_entity_poly.entity_id
_entity_poly.type
_entity_poly.pdbx_seq_one_letter_code
_entity_poly.pdbx_strand_id
1 'polypeptide(L)'
;MMFQPVNHELNRFDFPTDVEAVVELLLQDLSLRDKVIMAHLSESELGPVYVGMAETIRKEFQLNGGGNPALLSSCRRYMREMNYPLMDPAMVIVREIWKKVRRTHRLRVIERHHARK
;
A
#
# COMPACT_ATOMS: atom_id res chain seq x y z
N MET A 1 -16.00 42.38 10.27
CA MET A 1 -15.45 41.28 9.46
C MET A 1 -16.09 39.99 9.94
N MET A 2 -16.78 39.25 9.07
CA MET A 2 -17.37 37.96 9.45
C MET A 2 -16.35 36.86 9.16
N PHE A 3 -15.84 36.22 10.19
CA PHE A 3 -15.20 34.92 10.06
C PHE A 3 -16.34 33.91 9.82
N GLN A 4 -16.43 33.38 8.60
CA GLN A 4 -17.19 32.17 8.39
C GLN A 4 -16.45 31.02 9.10
N PRO A 5 -17.14 30.19 9.89
CA PRO A 5 -16.52 28.99 10.43
C PRO A 5 -16.16 28.09 9.27
N VAL A 6 -14.94 27.54 9.28
CA VAL A 6 -14.55 26.50 8.35
C VAL A 6 -15.50 25.33 8.61
N ASN A 7 -16.35 25.00 7.63
CA ASN A 7 -17.23 23.85 7.69
C ASN A 7 -16.39 22.63 8.09
N HIS A 8 -16.61 22.13 9.30
CA HIS A 8 -15.95 20.93 9.81
C HIS A 8 -16.67 19.67 9.30
N GLU A 9 -17.10 19.71 8.04
CA GLU A 9 -17.47 18.50 7.30
C GLU A 9 -16.21 18.04 6.55
N LEU A 10 -15.22 17.59 7.32
CA LEU A 10 -14.26 16.63 6.79
C LEU A 10 -15.09 15.42 6.40
N ASN A 11 -15.27 15.25 5.09
CA ASN A 11 -16.13 14.25 4.52
C ASN A 11 -15.68 12.89 5.03
N ARG A 12 -16.50 12.25 5.87
CA ARG A 12 -16.33 10.85 6.33
C ARG A 12 -16.08 9.87 5.15
N PHE A 13 -16.40 10.30 3.93
CA PHE A 13 -16.24 9.59 2.68
C PHE A 13 -14.79 9.50 2.15
N ASP A 14 -13.81 10.22 2.72
CA ASP A 14 -12.43 10.24 2.18
C ASP A 14 -11.41 9.40 2.97
N PHE A 15 -11.78 8.87 4.14
CA PHE A 15 -10.85 8.02 4.90
C PHE A 15 -10.96 6.56 4.41
N PRO A 16 -9.87 5.96 3.91
CA PRO A 16 -9.95 4.65 3.27
C PRO A 16 -10.32 3.56 4.27
N THR A 17 -11.32 2.76 3.92
CA THR A 17 -11.93 1.75 4.82
C THR A 17 -11.61 0.32 4.43
N ASP A 18 -10.90 0.10 3.33
CA ASP A 18 -10.48 -1.21 2.87
C ASP A 18 -9.06 -1.17 2.30
N VAL A 19 -8.49 -2.36 2.13
CA VAL A 19 -7.09 -2.53 1.73
C VAL A 19 -6.83 -1.97 0.34
N GLU A 20 -7.78 -2.13 -0.60
CA GLU A 20 -7.62 -1.66 -1.97
C GLU A 20 -7.55 -0.13 -2.00
N ALA A 21 -8.45 0.55 -1.29
CA ALA A 21 -8.46 2.02 -1.20
C ALA A 21 -7.16 2.57 -0.62
N VAL A 22 -6.64 1.96 0.45
CA VAL A 22 -5.35 2.36 1.04
C VAL A 22 -4.21 2.14 0.05
N VAL A 23 -4.19 1.00 -0.62
CA VAL A 23 -3.14 0.64 -1.57
C VAL A 23 -3.12 1.59 -2.76
N GLU A 24 -4.28 1.93 -3.33
CA GLU A 24 -4.38 2.90 -4.43
C GLU A 24 -3.88 4.29 -4.00
N LEU A 25 -4.24 4.75 -2.80
CA LEU A 25 -3.76 6.02 -2.26
C LEU A 25 -2.24 6.03 -2.11
N LEU A 26 -1.65 4.99 -1.50
CA LEU A 26 -0.20 4.88 -1.35
C LEU A 26 0.51 4.74 -2.70
N LEU A 27 -0.11 4.08 -3.68
CA LEU A 27 0.42 4.01 -5.03
C LEU A 27 0.41 5.37 -5.73
N GLN A 28 -0.53 6.28 -5.43
CA GLN A 28 -0.48 7.63 -6.00
C GLN A 28 0.70 8.44 -5.43
N ASP A 29 1.04 8.23 -4.16
CA ASP A 29 2.14 8.92 -3.46
C ASP A 29 3.53 8.37 -3.82
N LEU A 30 3.65 7.06 -4.04
CA LEU A 30 4.94 6.44 -4.37
C LEU A 30 5.52 6.95 -5.69
N SER A 31 6.82 7.27 -5.68
CA SER A 31 7.55 7.65 -6.89
C SER A 31 7.60 6.50 -7.90
N LEU A 32 7.71 6.82 -9.20
CA LEU A 32 7.90 5.80 -10.24
C LEU A 32 9.13 4.91 -9.94
N ARG A 33 10.21 5.52 -9.43
CA ARG A 33 11.43 4.80 -9.06
C ARG A 33 11.14 3.75 -7.98
N ASP A 34 10.45 4.12 -6.91
CA ASP A 34 10.16 3.22 -5.80
C ASP A 34 9.22 2.09 -6.22
N LYS A 35 8.21 2.39 -7.05
CA LYS A 35 7.33 1.38 -7.66
C LYS A 35 8.13 0.36 -8.48
N VAL A 36 9.06 0.83 -9.31
CA VAL A 36 9.92 -0.03 -10.14
C VAL A 36 10.83 -0.88 -9.26
N ILE A 37 11.50 -0.30 -8.25
CA ILE A 37 12.36 -1.05 -7.33
C ILE A 37 11.54 -2.14 -6.64
N MET A 38 10.40 -1.77 -6.04
CA MET A 38 9.52 -2.70 -5.35
C MET A 38 9.00 -3.82 -6.27
N ALA A 39 8.69 -3.51 -7.54
CA ALA A 39 8.25 -4.50 -8.52
C ALA A 39 9.28 -5.59 -8.87
N HIS A 40 10.57 -5.37 -8.55
CA HIS A 40 11.63 -6.34 -8.77
C HIS A 40 11.95 -7.19 -7.54
N LEU A 41 11.44 -6.80 -6.36
CA LEU A 41 11.64 -7.56 -5.12
C LEU A 41 10.88 -8.89 -5.18
N SER A 42 11.50 -9.93 -4.64
CA SER A 42 10.81 -11.15 -4.20
C SER A 42 10.03 -10.88 -2.90
N GLU A 43 9.14 -11.80 -2.55
CA GLU A 43 8.32 -11.65 -1.35
C GLU A 43 9.16 -11.66 -0.06
N SER A 44 10.21 -12.47 -0.03
CA SER A 44 11.16 -12.53 1.08
C SER A 44 11.95 -11.24 1.28
N GLU A 45 12.04 -10.39 0.25
CA GLU A 45 12.75 -9.11 0.29
C GLU A 45 11.84 -7.96 0.76
N LEU A 46 10.58 -8.22 1.12
CA LEU A 46 9.66 -7.19 1.62
C LEU A 46 9.93 -6.77 3.08
N GLY A 47 10.74 -7.51 3.83
CA GLY A 47 11.04 -7.21 5.23
C GLY A 47 11.55 -5.77 5.46
N PRO A 48 12.61 -5.32 4.75
CA PRO A 48 13.11 -3.95 4.87
C PRO A 48 12.09 -2.88 4.43
N VAL A 49 11.30 -3.13 3.39
CA VAL A 49 10.22 -2.23 2.93
C VAL A 49 9.17 -2.06 4.03
N TYR A 50 8.75 -3.19 4.61
CA TYR A 50 7.83 -3.20 5.74
C TYR A 50 8.38 -2.40 6.93
N VAL A 51 9.64 -2.61 7.32
CA VAL A 51 10.26 -1.86 8.43
C VAL A 51 10.24 -0.35 8.15
N GLY A 52 10.48 0.08 6.92
CA GLY A 52 10.47 1.49 6.55
C GLY A 52 9.08 2.15 6.48
N MET A 53 8.02 1.36 6.21
CA MET A 53 6.68 1.91 5.98
C MET A 53 5.68 1.62 7.11
N ALA A 54 5.90 0.58 7.91
CA ALA A 54 4.86 0.04 8.80
C ALA A 54 4.36 1.07 9.82
N GLU A 55 5.27 1.83 10.44
CA GLU A 55 4.87 2.81 11.45
C GLU A 55 4.02 3.93 10.86
N THR A 56 4.45 4.46 9.71
CA THR A 56 3.67 5.47 8.97
C THR A 56 2.30 4.91 8.58
N ILE A 57 2.23 3.72 8.00
CA ILE A 57 0.95 3.07 7.62
C ILE A 57 0.04 2.91 8.85
N ARG A 58 0.56 2.40 9.97
CA ARG A 58 -0.25 2.19 11.17
C ARG A 58 -0.79 3.49 11.74
N LYS A 59 0.03 4.55 11.74
CA LYS A 59 -0.34 5.86 12.26
C LYS A 59 -1.37 6.55 11.35
N GLU A 60 -1.09 6.68 10.07
CA GLU A 60 -1.94 7.41 9.11
C GLU A 60 -3.30 6.74 8.94
N PHE A 61 -3.34 5.41 8.89
CA PHE A 61 -4.60 4.66 8.71
C PHE A 61 -5.22 4.13 10.01
N GLN A 62 -4.72 4.58 11.17
CA GLN A 62 -5.25 4.28 12.51
C GLN A 62 -5.42 2.76 12.77
N LEU A 63 -4.40 1.98 12.41
CA LEU A 63 -4.38 0.53 12.61
C LEU A 63 -4.07 0.15 14.06
N ASN A 64 -3.38 1.03 14.79
CA ASN A 64 -3.13 0.88 16.22
C ASN A 64 -4.38 1.26 17.03
N GLY A 65 -4.72 0.47 18.04
CA GLY A 65 -5.81 0.80 18.97
C GLY A 65 -7.23 0.75 18.40
N GLY A 66 -7.41 0.35 17.14
CA GLY A 66 -8.73 0.11 16.55
C GLY A 66 -9.44 1.33 15.95
N GLY A 67 -8.72 2.42 15.63
CA GLY A 67 -9.32 3.64 15.07
C GLY A 67 -9.95 3.46 13.68
N ASN A 68 -9.52 2.46 12.90
CA ASN A 68 -10.15 2.08 11.63
C ASN A 68 -10.60 0.60 11.62
N PRO A 69 -11.75 0.27 12.23
CA PRO A 69 -12.22 -1.11 12.36
C PRO A 69 -12.62 -1.74 11.01
N ALA A 70 -13.07 -0.92 10.05
CA ALA A 70 -13.40 -1.39 8.71
C ALA A 70 -12.15 -1.87 7.97
N LEU A 71 -11.08 -1.08 7.97
CA LEU A 71 -9.82 -1.45 7.36
C LEU A 71 -9.19 -2.66 8.04
N LEU A 72 -9.20 -2.71 9.37
CA LEU A 72 -8.74 -3.88 10.12
C LEU A 72 -9.51 -5.15 9.74
N SER A 73 -10.82 -5.04 9.53
CA SER A 73 -11.66 -6.16 9.08
C SER A 73 -11.32 -6.57 7.65
N SER A 74 -11.05 -5.61 6.76
CA SER A 74 -10.52 -5.89 5.42
C SER A 74 -9.17 -6.59 5.49
N CYS A 75 -8.20 -6.10 6.27
CA CYS A 75 -6.91 -6.74 6.45
C CYS A 75 -7.05 -8.19 6.96
N ARG A 76 -7.92 -8.44 7.94
CA ARG A 76 -8.21 -9.81 8.44
C ARG A 76 -8.73 -10.75 7.35
N ARG A 77 -9.50 -10.26 6.39
CA ARG A 77 -9.96 -11.07 5.24
C ARG A 77 -8.76 -11.54 4.41
N TYR A 78 -7.88 -10.62 4.04
CA TYR A 78 -6.65 -10.96 3.31
C TYR A 78 -5.76 -11.93 4.12
N MET A 79 -5.62 -11.72 5.42
CA MET A 79 -4.85 -12.62 6.30
C MET A 79 -5.38 -14.05 6.27
N ARG A 80 -6.71 -14.24 6.28
CA ARG A 80 -7.34 -15.57 6.16
C ARG A 80 -7.09 -16.19 4.79
N GLU A 81 -7.26 -15.42 3.72
CA GLU A 81 -7.02 -15.89 2.34
C GLU A 81 -5.56 -16.32 2.13
N MET A 82 -4.62 -15.67 2.82
CA MET A 82 -3.20 -16.00 2.76
C MET A 82 -2.77 -17.08 3.79
N ASN A 83 -3.67 -17.54 4.66
CA ASN A 83 -3.37 -18.46 5.77
C ASN A 83 -2.30 -17.93 6.76
N TYR A 84 -2.28 -16.62 7.01
CA TYR A 84 -1.40 -15.95 7.98
C TYR A 84 -2.22 -15.08 8.97
N PRO A 85 -2.95 -15.69 9.92
CA PRO A 85 -3.90 -14.96 10.78
C PRO A 85 -3.24 -14.00 11.78
N LEU A 86 -1.95 -14.19 12.09
CA LEU A 86 -1.19 -13.35 13.04
C LEU A 86 -0.33 -12.28 12.34
N MET A 87 -0.50 -12.11 11.03
CA MET A 87 0.23 -11.10 10.26
C MET A 87 -0.16 -9.69 10.74
N ASP A 88 0.80 -8.76 10.70
CA ASP A 88 0.52 -7.36 10.94
C ASP A 88 -0.35 -6.78 9.79
N PRO A 89 -1.45 -6.04 10.07
CA PRO A 89 -2.23 -5.34 9.06
C PRO A 89 -1.41 -4.44 8.11
N ALA A 90 -0.33 -3.81 8.59
CA ALA A 90 0.54 -3.01 7.74
C ALA A 90 1.32 -3.88 6.73
N MET A 91 1.70 -5.11 7.10
CA MET A 91 2.33 -6.06 6.18
C MET A 91 1.38 -6.52 5.08
N VAL A 92 0.08 -6.64 5.39
CA VAL A 92 -0.95 -6.91 4.36
C VAL A 92 -0.93 -5.81 3.31
N ILE A 93 -0.98 -4.54 3.73
CA ILE A 93 -0.95 -3.38 2.83
C ILE A 93 0.33 -3.38 1.98
N VAL A 94 1.51 -3.57 2.59
CA VAL A 94 2.80 -3.62 1.86
C VAL A 94 2.80 -4.75 0.81
N ARG A 95 2.31 -5.95 1.15
CA ARG A 95 2.21 -7.07 0.21
C ARG A 95 1.28 -6.77 -0.96
N GLU A 96 0.15 -6.09 -0.71
CA GLU A 96 -0.79 -5.75 -1.78
C GLU A 96 -0.25 -4.64 -2.71
N ILE A 97 0.44 -3.62 -2.18
CA ILE A 97 1.20 -2.65 -3.00
C ILE A 97 2.17 -3.40 -3.90
N TRP A 98 2.99 -4.28 -3.32
CA TRP A 98 3.98 -5.08 -4.03
C TRP A 98 3.36 -5.93 -5.15
N LYS A 99 2.26 -6.65 -4.87
CA LYS A 99 1.54 -7.44 -5.87
C LYS A 99 1.06 -6.58 -7.04
N LYS A 100 0.55 -5.38 -6.77
CA LYS A 100 0.11 -4.46 -7.83
C LYS A 100 1.27 -3.93 -8.67
N VAL A 101 2.33 -3.41 -8.04
CA VAL A 101 3.48 -2.88 -8.81
C VAL A 101 4.20 -3.97 -9.59
N ARG A 102 4.24 -5.22 -9.10
CA ARG A 102 4.77 -6.37 -9.86
C ARG A 102 4.02 -6.63 -11.16
N ARG A 103 2.71 -6.34 -11.21
CA ARG A 103 1.89 -6.51 -12.41
C ARG A 103 2.06 -5.35 -13.39
N THR A 104 2.24 -4.13 -12.89
CA THR A 104 2.15 -2.90 -13.69
C THR A 104 3.51 -2.25 -14.01
N HIS A 105 4.52 -2.42 -13.16
CA HIS A 105 5.80 -1.69 -13.21
C HIS A 105 7.04 -2.61 -13.30
N ARG A 106 6.84 -3.92 -13.51
CA ARG A 106 7.95 -4.85 -13.73
C ARG A 106 8.51 -4.66 -15.13
N LEU A 107 9.67 -4.02 -15.21
CA LEU A 107 10.38 -3.81 -16.46
C LEU A 107 10.88 -5.15 -17.02
N ARG A 108 10.79 -5.32 -18.34
CA ARG A 108 11.39 -6.44 -19.07
C ARG A 108 12.67 -5.95 -19.72
N VAL A 109 13.78 -6.63 -19.47
CA VAL A 109 15.00 -6.41 -20.25
C VAL A 109 14.72 -6.93 -21.66
N ILE A 110 14.81 -6.06 -22.66
CA ILE A 110 14.73 -6.45 -24.06
C ILE A 110 16.18 -6.53 -24.56
N GLU A 111 16.65 -7.72 -24.87
CA GLU A 111 17.95 -7.90 -25.51
C GLU A 111 17.89 -7.28 -26.91
N ARG A 112 18.75 -6.29 -27.17
CA ARG A 112 18.91 -5.75 -28.52
C ARG A 112 19.74 -6.75 -29.34
N HIS A 113 19.08 -7.55 -30.17
CA HIS A 113 19.76 -8.25 -31.25
C HIS A 113 20.27 -7.21 -32.26
N HIS A 114 21.55 -6.86 -32.19
CA HIS A 114 22.22 -6.21 -33.32
C HIS A 114 22.34 -7.23 -34.44
N ALA A 115 21.45 -7.17 -35.43
CA ALA A 115 21.64 -7.80 -36.72
C ALA A 115 22.87 -7.15 -37.38
N ARG A 116 24.02 -7.81 -37.28
CA ARG A 116 25.18 -7.49 -38.13
C ARG A 116 24.80 -7.90 -39.55
N LYS A 117 24.56 -6.91 -40.42
CA LYS A 117 24.63 -7.07 -41.87
C LYS A 117 26.07 -6.90 -42.31
#